data_AF-A0A3N5RSH2-F1
#
_entry.id   AF-A0A3N5RSH2-F1
#
_cell.length_a   1.000
_cell.length_b   1.000
_cell.length_c   1.000
_cell.angle_alpha   90.00
_cell.angle_beta   90.00
_cell.angle_gamma   90.00
#
_symmetry.space_group_name_H-M   'P 1'
#
loop_
_entity.id
_entity.type
_entity.pdbx_description
1 polymer ?
#
loop_
_entity_poly.entity_id
_entity_poly.type
_entity_poly.pdbx_seq_one_letter_code
_entity_poly.pdbx_strand_id
1 'polypeptide(L)'
;MDTEVTEKDISEAVTQAAAWDANWAERFPVRITGKQKTAFLNELEQELKLRGFETERHAFRSLGFTNQVLITRCSEPRAIFLAHIDTATIMPFWLAWLSRLFGHTRQVEMTIAVFLFILFFYELLPKLMPSLILDIAQVFLGAVLLISSITLLIPTPHNREDNTSGVLGLMTLADWMKDKPVLRERVQFAFVDNEELGLLGSSALKRYWDQSKHPYQNAVIVSLDCISRGKKPLLVYHKEDNLARRLLPYIQRLLPDTETTNMGFLPLSDNYTFREHASVNISLADRSILPGGYFIPDIHSPGDNDFSTERFGKLMEGIALAVRAISTLGISETHPYKPTSL
;
A
#
# COMPACT_ATOMS: atom_id res chain seq x y z
N MET A 1 -14.80 17.73 25.60
CA MET A 1 -15.49 16.44 25.80
C MET A 1 -16.39 16.28 24.60
N ASP A 2 -15.92 15.58 23.57
CA ASP A 2 -16.71 15.10 22.43
C ASP A 2 -15.94 13.90 21.87
N THR A 3 -16.02 12.79 22.61
CA THR A 3 -15.29 11.53 22.35
C THR A 3 -16.11 10.53 21.56
N GLU A 4 -17.35 10.85 21.20
CA GLU A 4 -18.19 9.99 20.38
C GLU A 4 -18.06 10.38 18.91
N VAL A 5 -17.20 9.64 18.20
CA VAL A 5 -17.56 9.26 16.83
C VAL A 5 -18.83 8.46 16.99
N THR A 6 -19.97 9.00 16.58
CA THR A 6 -21.10 8.12 16.32
C THR A 6 -20.68 7.27 15.13
N GLU A 7 -20.79 5.93 15.23
CA GLU A 7 -20.47 4.96 14.15
C GLU A 7 -21.06 5.38 12.78
N LYS A 8 -22.10 6.21 12.82
CA LYS A 8 -22.80 6.81 11.69
C LYS A 8 -21.94 7.74 10.81
N ASP A 9 -20.82 8.28 11.32
CA ASP A 9 -20.09 9.35 10.62
C ASP A 9 -19.28 8.86 9.40
N ILE A 10 -18.73 7.65 9.42
CA ILE A 10 -17.86 7.14 8.32
C ILE A 10 -18.56 6.09 7.44
N SER A 11 -19.67 5.51 7.88
CA SER A 11 -20.40 4.46 7.13
C SER A 11 -20.88 4.92 5.75
N GLU A 12 -21.26 6.19 5.62
CA GLU A 12 -21.65 6.77 4.33
C GLU A 12 -20.46 6.86 3.37
N ALA A 13 -19.29 7.29 3.86
CA ALA A 13 -18.06 7.34 3.08
C ALA A 13 -17.60 5.93 2.65
N VAL A 14 -17.76 4.92 3.51
CA VAL A 14 -17.48 3.51 3.16
C VAL A 14 -18.45 2.99 2.10
N THR A 15 -19.72 3.38 2.17
CA THR A 15 -20.70 3.03 1.13
C THR A 15 -20.33 3.66 -0.21
N GLN A 16 -19.90 4.92 -0.19
CA GLN A 16 -19.38 5.60 -1.39
C GLN A 16 -18.11 4.91 -1.93
N ALA A 17 -17.24 4.40 -1.05
CA ALA A 17 -16.06 3.65 -1.46
C ALA A 17 -16.38 2.36 -2.22
N ALA A 18 -17.43 1.63 -1.84
CA ALA A 18 -17.88 0.47 -2.60
C ALA A 18 -18.40 0.86 -4.00
N ALA A 19 -19.07 2.01 -4.13
CA ALA A 19 -19.52 2.52 -5.43
C ALA A 19 -18.32 2.91 -6.32
N TRP A 20 -17.30 3.55 -5.75
CA TRP A 20 -16.06 3.83 -6.46
C TRP A 20 -15.30 2.58 -6.87
N ASP A 21 -15.18 1.57 -5.98
CA ASP A 21 -14.55 0.28 -6.31
C ASP A 21 -15.18 -0.34 -7.55
N ALA A 22 -16.51 -0.47 -7.57
CA ALA A 22 -17.23 -1.03 -8.70
C ALA A 22 -16.99 -0.23 -9.99
N ASN A 23 -17.07 1.10 -9.93
CA ASN A 23 -16.87 1.97 -11.09
C ASN A 23 -15.43 1.97 -11.61
N TRP A 24 -14.44 2.04 -10.72
CA TRP A 24 -13.03 2.15 -11.06
C TRP A 24 -12.43 0.81 -11.47
N ALA A 25 -12.93 -0.31 -10.94
CA ALA A 25 -12.55 -1.64 -11.42
C ALA A 25 -12.93 -1.85 -12.90
N GLU A 26 -14.01 -1.23 -13.37
CA GLU A 26 -14.43 -1.31 -14.77
C GLU A 26 -13.65 -0.32 -15.66
N ARG A 27 -13.53 0.94 -15.22
CA ARG A 27 -12.96 2.04 -16.03
C ARG A 27 -11.44 2.13 -15.99
N PHE A 28 -10.84 1.77 -14.86
CA PHE A 28 -9.41 1.91 -14.58
C PHE A 28 -8.78 0.63 -14.01
N PRO A 29 -9.03 -0.56 -14.61
CA PRO A 29 -8.52 -1.83 -14.10
C PRO A 29 -7.00 -1.94 -14.11
N VAL A 30 -6.33 -1.19 -15.01
CA VAL A 30 -4.88 -1.21 -15.22
C VAL A 30 -4.34 0.21 -15.38
N ARG A 31 -3.30 0.53 -14.61
CA ARG A 31 -2.70 1.87 -14.53
C ARG A 31 -1.17 1.81 -14.69
N ILE A 32 -0.71 1.32 -15.85
CA ILE A 32 0.73 1.24 -16.18
C ILE A 32 1.18 2.43 -17.03
N THR A 33 0.47 2.70 -18.11
CA THR A 33 0.89 3.73 -19.07
C THR A 33 0.57 5.13 -18.56
N GLY A 34 1.32 6.13 -19.02
CA GLY A 34 1.06 7.53 -18.67
C GLY A 34 -0.36 8.00 -19.01
N LYS A 35 -0.96 7.49 -20.11
CA LYS A 35 -2.35 7.79 -20.51
C LYS A 35 -3.36 7.22 -19.52
N GLN A 36 -3.22 5.94 -19.13
CA GLN A 36 -4.09 5.30 -18.14
C GLN A 36 -4.00 6.01 -16.79
N LYS A 37 -2.78 6.23 -16.30
CA LYS A 37 -2.53 6.97 -15.05
C LYS A 37 -3.11 8.37 -15.09
N THR A 38 -3.01 9.06 -16.22
CA THR A 38 -3.59 10.41 -16.39
C THR A 38 -5.10 10.39 -16.32
N ALA A 39 -5.75 9.45 -17.00
CA ALA A 39 -7.20 9.33 -16.98
C ALA A 39 -7.73 9.07 -15.56
N PHE A 40 -7.06 8.19 -14.80
CA PHE A 40 -7.39 7.92 -13.41
C PHE A 40 -7.17 9.14 -12.51
N LEU A 41 -6.02 9.81 -12.63
CA LEU A 41 -5.73 11.02 -11.84
C LEU A 41 -6.72 12.16 -12.11
N ASN A 42 -7.25 12.28 -13.34
CA ASN A 42 -8.27 13.27 -13.67
C ASN A 42 -9.58 12.99 -12.92
N GLU A 43 -10.00 11.71 -12.86
CA GLU A 43 -11.18 11.29 -12.09
C GLU A 43 -10.97 11.58 -10.59
N LEU A 44 -9.82 11.16 -10.06
CA LEU A 44 -9.46 11.34 -8.65
C LEU A 44 -9.44 12.82 -8.25
N GLU A 45 -8.86 13.67 -9.09
CA GLU A 45 -8.84 15.11 -8.90
C GLU A 45 -10.27 15.71 -8.88
N GLN A 46 -11.16 15.26 -9.77
CA GLN A 46 -12.55 15.70 -9.76
C GLN A 46 -13.27 15.30 -8.46
N GLU A 47 -13.11 14.05 -8.03
CA GLU A 47 -13.73 13.54 -6.80
C GLU A 47 -13.21 14.24 -5.54
N LEU A 48 -11.91 14.59 -5.49
CA LEU A 48 -11.33 15.39 -4.42
C LEU A 48 -11.88 16.83 -4.41
N LYS A 49 -12.02 17.46 -5.57
CA LYS A 49 -12.61 18.81 -5.71
C LYS A 49 -14.06 18.84 -5.25
N LEU A 50 -14.86 17.82 -5.56
CA LEU A 50 -16.24 17.69 -5.08
C LEU A 50 -16.33 17.62 -3.54
N ARG A 51 -15.25 17.19 -2.87
CA ARG A 51 -15.12 17.14 -1.40
C ARG A 51 -14.43 18.35 -0.81
N GLY A 52 -14.18 19.38 -1.62
CA GLY A 52 -13.56 20.62 -1.19
C GLY A 52 -12.04 20.54 -1.02
N PHE A 53 -11.36 19.53 -1.56
CA PHE A 53 -9.90 19.50 -1.54
C PHE A 53 -9.33 20.18 -2.78
N GLU A 54 -8.47 21.18 -2.57
CA GLU A 54 -7.60 21.70 -3.62
C GLU A 54 -6.46 20.71 -3.87
N THR A 55 -6.08 20.55 -5.13
CA THR A 55 -5.09 19.57 -5.57
C THR A 55 -3.96 20.21 -6.35
N GLU A 56 -2.76 19.65 -6.23
CA GLU A 56 -1.58 20.00 -7.00
C GLU A 56 -1.04 18.73 -7.67
N ARG A 57 -0.79 18.82 -8.97
CA ARG A 57 -0.29 17.70 -9.77
C ARG A 57 1.13 17.97 -10.21
N HIS A 58 1.98 16.97 -10.00
CA HIS A 58 3.39 17.04 -10.35
C HIS A 58 3.79 15.87 -11.24
N ALA A 59 4.67 16.14 -12.20
CA ALA A 59 5.29 15.12 -13.02
C ALA A 59 6.80 15.19 -12.82
N PHE A 60 7.36 14.18 -12.15
CA PHE A 60 8.79 14.12 -11.85
C PHE A 60 9.48 13.10 -12.74
N ARG A 61 10.62 13.46 -13.33
CA ARG A 61 11.47 12.50 -14.04
C ARG A 61 12.45 11.85 -13.08
N SER A 62 12.47 10.52 -13.03
CA SER A 62 13.43 9.73 -12.24
C SER A 62 13.77 8.46 -13.00
N LEU A 63 15.07 8.16 -13.18
CA LEU A 63 15.58 6.95 -13.83
C LEU A 63 14.95 6.65 -15.21
N GLY A 64 14.66 7.68 -16.01
CA GLY A 64 14.02 7.54 -17.33
C GLY A 64 12.50 7.37 -17.30
N PHE A 65 11.90 7.20 -16.12
CA PHE A 65 10.45 7.15 -15.92
C PHE A 65 9.88 8.51 -15.55
N THR A 66 8.61 8.73 -15.90
CA THR A 66 7.84 9.89 -15.44
C THR A 66 6.90 9.42 -14.34
N ASN A 67 7.04 10.01 -13.16
CA ASN A 67 6.24 9.73 -11.97
C ASN A 67 5.18 10.81 -11.86
N GLN A 68 3.91 10.42 -11.94
CA GLN A 68 2.79 11.34 -11.80
C GLN A 68 2.28 11.32 -10.37
N VAL A 69 2.42 12.43 -9.66
CA VAL A 69 2.01 12.55 -8.27
C VAL A 69 0.87 13.57 -8.19
N LEU A 70 -0.17 13.24 -7.42
CA LEU A 70 -1.25 14.14 -7.06
C LEU A 70 -1.24 14.31 -5.55
N ILE A 71 -1.13 15.55 -5.08
CA ILE A 71 -1.22 15.88 -3.66
C ILE A 71 -2.38 16.83 -3.42
N THR A 72 -3.00 16.76 -2.24
CA THR A 72 -3.89 17.85 -1.80
C THR A 72 -3.08 18.99 -1.22
N ARG A 73 -3.55 20.22 -1.42
CA ARG A 73 -2.91 21.40 -0.83
C ARG A 73 -3.16 21.41 0.69
N CYS A 74 -2.09 21.51 1.45
CA CYS A 74 -2.11 21.67 2.90
C CYS A 74 -0.83 22.41 3.31
N SER A 75 -0.95 23.56 3.97
CA SER A 75 0.21 24.37 4.35
C SER A 75 1.00 23.78 5.51
N GLU A 76 0.31 23.24 6.51
CA GLU A 76 0.89 22.67 7.73
C GLU A 76 0.23 21.34 8.09
N PRO A 77 0.51 20.25 7.34
CA PRO A 77 -0.06 18.95 7.63
C PRO A 77 0.36 18.44 9.00
N ARG A 78 -0.60 17.91 9.76
CA ARG A 78 -0.37 17.10 10.97
C ARG A 78 -0.32 15.62 10.63
N ALA A 79 -1.04 15.22 9.59
CA ALA A 79 -1.01 13.87 9.05
C ALA A 79 -0.91 13.91 7.52
N ILE A 80 -0.09 13.01 6.97
CA ILE A 80 0.02 12.78 5.53
C ILE A 80 -0.36 11.33 5.28
N PHE A 81 -1.34 11.12 4.41
CA PHE A 81 -1.77 9.80 3.98
C PHE A 81 -1.30 9.54 2.55
N LEU A 82 -0.71 8.37 2.32
CA LEU A 82 -0.13 7.95 1.05
C LEU A 82 -0.87 6.71 0.52
N ALA A 83 -1.03 6.64 -0.80
CA ALA A 83 -1.33 5.40 -1.52
C ALA A 83 -0.75 5.50 -2.94
N HIS A 84 -0.28 4.39 -3.50
CA HIS A 84 0.18 4.38 -4.87
C HIS A 84 -0.96 4.11 -5.86
N ILE A 85 -0.82 4.66 -7.06
CA ILE A 85 -1.85 4.62 -8.11
C ILE A 85 -1.52 3.64 -9.22
N ASP A 86 -0.28 3.18 -9.33
CA ASP A 86 0.13 2.28 -10.40
C ASP A 86 -0.38 0.86 -10.18
N THR A 87 -0.05 -0.01 -11.13
CA THR A 87 -0.53 -1.38 -11.17
C THR A 87 0.63 -2.35 -11.18
N ALA A 88 0.54 -3.37 -10.33
CA ALA A 88 1.46 -4.49 -10.29
C ALA A 88 1.54 -5.25 -11.62
N THR A 89 2.65 -5.97 -11.81
CA THR A 89 2.76 -7.01 -12.83
C THR A 89 2.53 -8.40 -12.23
N ILE A 90 2.29 -9.38 -13.10
CA ILE A 90 1.95 -10.75 -12.69
C ILE A 90 3.21 -11.49 -12.25
N MET A 91 3.23 -11.87 -10.97
CA MET A 91 4.21 -12.82 -10.46
C MET A 91 3.94 -14.22 -11.03
N PRO A 92 4.98 -15.01 -11.34
CA PRO A 92 4.82 -16.38 -11.80
C PRO A 92 3.94 -17.19 -10.83
N PHE A 93 2.84 -17.76 -11.33
CA PHE A 93 1.82 -18.40 -10.48
C PHE A 93 2.39 -19.53 -9.59
N TRP A 94 3.43 -20.22 -10.08
CA TRP A 94 4.09 -21.30 -9.36
C TRP A 94 4.96 -20.80 -8.20
N LEU A 95 5.17 -19.49 -8.03
CA LEU A 95 5.80 -18.89 -6.85
C LEU A 95 4.77 -18.49 -5.78
N ALA A 96 3.47 -18.44 -6.11
CA ALA A 96 2.44 -17.98 -5.18
C ALA A 96 2.32 -18.83 -3.91
N TRP A 97 2.70 -20.11 -3.94
CA TRP A 97 2.72 -20.94 -2.74
C TRP A 97 3.86 -20.57 -1.78
N LEU A 98 4.95 -19.95 -2.26
CA LEU A 98 6.05 -19.50 -1.40
C LEU A 98 5.61 -18.34 -0.51
N SER A 99 4.76 -17.44 -1.02
CA SER A 99 4.19 -16.34 -0.21
C SER A 99 3.34 -16.91 0.93
N ARG A 100 2.48 -17.88 0.63
CA ARG A 100 1.67 -18.60 1.61
C ARG A 100 2.53 -19.34 2.64
N LEU A 101 3.64 -19.93 2.21
CA LEU A 101 4.51 -20.72 3.09
C LEU A 101 5.38 -19.84 3.99
N PHE A 102 6.06 -18.83 3.44
CA PHE A 102 7.11 -18.08 4.12
C PHE A 102 6.76 -16.63 4.48
N GLY A 103 5.69 -16.08 3.89
CA GLY A 103 5.41 -14.64 3.91
C GLY A 103 6.09 -13.87 2.78
N HIS A 104 5.62 -12.65 2.50
CA HIS A 104 6.01 -11.85 1.33
C HIS A 104 7.47 -11.38 1.33
N THR A 105 8.07 -11.01 2.47
CA THR A 105 9.51 -10.62 2.48
C THR A 105 10.42 -11.78 2.14
N ARG A 106 10.14 -12.94 2.72
CA ARG A 106 10.87 -14.17 2.41
C ARG A 106 10.56 -14.65 0.99
N GLN A 107 9.40 -14.31 0.41
CA GLN A 107 9.08 -14.68 -0.97
C GLN A 107 10.07 -14.07 -1.96
N VAL A 108 10.42 -12.79 -1.83
CA VAL A 108 11.37 -12.14 -2.76
C VAL A 108 12.74 -12.79 -2.68
N GLU A 109 13.26 -12.96 -1.47
CA GLU A 109 14.55 -13.64 -1.22
C GLU A 109 14.55 -15.08 -1.75
N MET A 110 13.48 -15.83 -1.47
CA MET A 110 13.33 -17.21 -1.94
C MET A 110 13.16 -17.29 -3.45
N THR A 111 12.47 -16.33 -4.06
CA THR A 111 12.33 -16.25 -5.52
C THR A 111 13.71 -16.08 -6.14
N ILE A 112 14.49 -15.10 -5.69
CA ILE A 112 15.87 -14.87 -6.17
C ILE A 112 16.71 -16.12 -5.95
N ALA A 113 16.66 -16.75 -4.76
CA ALA A 113 17.40 -17.96 -4.46
C ALA A 113 17.02 -19.12 -5.40
N VAL A 114 15.73 -19.32 -5.68
CA VAL A 114 15.23 -20.34 -6.61
C VAL A 114 15.70 -20.05 -8.03
N PHE A 115 15.65 -18.80 -8.50
CA PHE A 115 16.17 -18.44 -9.82
C PHE A 115 17.68 -18.70 -9.92
N LEU A 116 18.47 -18.29 -8.93
CA LEU A 116 19.91 -18.54 -8.90
C LEU A 116 20.23 -20.04 -8.84
N PHE A 117 19.48 -20.81 -8.04
CA PHE A 117 19.59 -22.26 -7.97
C PHE A 117 19.30 -22.90 -9.32
N ILE A 118 18.20 -22.51 -9.97
CA ILE A 118 17.83 -22.96 -11.30
C ILE A 118 18.94 -22.66 -12.32
N LEU A 119 19.48 -21.44 -12.34
CA LEU A 119 20.56 -21.05 -13.25
C LEU A 119 21.85 -21.83 -12.99
N PHE A 120 22.20 -22.06 -11.73
CA PHE A 120 23.36 -22.86 -11.36
C PHE A 120 23.25 -24.30 -11.88
N PHE A 121 22.10 -24.95 -11.66
CA PHE A 121 21.86 -26.31 -12.15
C PHE A 121 21.73 -26.38 -13.67
N TYR A 122 21.15 -25.36 -14.30
CA TYR A 122 21.07 -25.23 -15.76
C TYR A 122 22.47 -25.26 -16.39
N GLU A 123 23.46 -24.59 -15.78
CA GLU A 123 24.83 -24.51 -16.28
C GLU A 123 25.74 -25.68 -15.89
N LEU A 124 25.55 -26.25 -14.70
CA LEU A 124 26.46 -27.26 -14.15
C LEU A 124 26.11 -28.68 -14.57
N LEU A 125 24.82 -29.03 -14.58
CA LEU A 125 24.35 -30.41 -14.69
C LEU A 125 24.75 -31.12 -16.01
N PRO A 126 24.71 -30.48 -17.19
CA PRO A 126 25.11 -31.12 -18.45
C PRO A 126 26.61 -31.36 -18.56
N LYS A 127 27.41 -30.54 -17.88
CA LYS A 127 28.88 -30.67 -17.87
C LYS A 127 29.30 -31.91 -17.06
N LEU A 128 28.53 -32.26 -16.03
CA LEU A 128 28.80 -33.41 -15.18
C LEU A 128 28.22 -34.72 -15.71
N MET A 129 27.06 -34.66 -16.38
CA MET A 129 26.33 -35.83 -16.84
C MET A 129 25.69 -35.57 -18.22
N PRO A 130 26.45 -35.66 -19.32
CA PRO A 130 25.86 -35.47 -20.65
C PRO A 130 24.88 -36.61 -20.96
N SER A 131 23.60 -36.30 -21.16
CA SER A 131 22.58 -37.27 -21.56
C SER A 131 21.38 -36.57 -22.20
N LEU A 132 20.72 -37.24 -23.14
CA LEU A 132 19.52 -36.72 -23.82
C LEU A 132 18.40 -36.33 -22.84
N ILE A 133 18.26 -37.06 -21.73
CA ILE A 133 17.26 -36.75 -20.69
C ILE A 133 17.57 -35.41 -20.02
N LEU A 134 18.85 -35.13 -19.78
CA LEU A 134 19.28 -33.87 -19.18
C LEU A 134 19.15 -32.70 -20.16
N ASP A 135 19.40 -32.91 -21.45
CA ASP A 135 19.14 -31.89 -22.48
C ASP A 135 17.65 -31.51 -22.54
N ILE A 136 16.76 -32.50 -22.50
CA ILE A 136 15.30 -32.27 -22.45
C ILE A 136 14.91 -31.51 -21.17
N ALA A 137 15.47 -31.89 -20.02
CA ALA A 137 15.21 -31.23 -18.75
C ALA A 137 15.69 -29.76 -18.76
N GLN A 138 16.82 -29.47 -19.38
CA GLN A 138 17.30 -28.10 -19.56
C GLN A 138 16.38 -27.27 -20.43
N VAL A 139 15.95 -27.79 -21.58
CA VAL A 139 15.00 -27.07 -22.46
C VAL A 139 13.72 -26.74 -21.68
N PHE A 140 13.21 -27.71 -20.92
CA PHE A 140 12.06 -27.48 -20.05
C PHE A 140 12.31 -26.39 -18.99
N LEU A 141 13.46 -26.43 -18.31
CA LEU A 141 13.83 -25.44 -17.29
C LEU A 141 13.99 -24.03 -17.89
N GLY A 142 14.62 -23.94 -19.06
CA GLY A 142 14.73 -22.70 -19.83
C GLY A 142 13.36 -22.15 -20.24
N ALA A 143 12.43 -23.02 -20.65
CA ALA A 143 11.06 -22.62 -20.96
C ALA A 143 10.32 -22.11 -19.71
N VAL A 144 10.46 -22.76 -18.55
CA VAL A 144 9.87 -22.30 -17.28
C VAL A 144 10.42 -20.92 -16.89
N LEU A 145 11.75 -20.72 -16.99
CA LEU A 145 12.39 -19.42 -16.73
C LEU A 145 11.87 -18.33 -17.67
N LEU A 146 11.77 -18.64 -18.96
CA LEU A 146 11.29 -17.71 -19.98
C LEU A 146 9.84 -17.31 -19.73
N ILE A 147 8.95 -18.28 -19.52
CA ILE A 147 7.54 -18.03 -19.21
C ILE A 147 7.41 -17.19 -17.94
N SER A 148 8.18 -17.53 -16.89
CA SER A 148 8.19 -16.79 -15.63
C SER A 148 8.68 -15.34 -15.82
N SER A 149 9.68 -15.13 -16.67
CA SER A 149 10.17 -13.78 -16.97
C SER A 149 9.14 -12.97 -17.77
N ILE A 150 8.41 -13.62 -18.68
CA ILE A 150 7.36 -12.97 -19.48
C ILE A 150 6.20 -12.51 -18.60
N THR A 151 5.76 -13.29 -17.60
CA THR A 151 4.64 -12.89 -16.74
C THR A 151 4.93 -11.60 -15.97
N LEU A 152 6.20 -11.38 -15.57
CA LEU A 152 6.64 -10.15 -14.89
C LEU A 152 6.50 -8.88 -15.75
N LEU A 153 6.29 -9.02 -17.06
CA LEU A 153 6.06 -7.91 -18.00
C LEU A 153 4.58 -7.66 -18.27
N ILE A 154 3.71 -8.58 -17.82
CA ILE A 154 2.26 -8.51 -18.05
C ILE A 154 1.63 -7.83 -16.83
N PRO A 155 0.90 -6.72 -17.00
CA PRO A 155 0.17 -6.11 -15.88
C PRO A 155 -0.89 -7.06 -15.35
N THR A 156 -1.16 -6.98 -14.05
CA THR A 156 -2.34 -7.63 -13.48
C THR A 156 -3.59 -7.05 -14.18
N PRO A 157 -4.57 -7.89 -14.56
CA PRO A 157 -5.79 -7.42 -15.21
C PRO A 157 -6.70 -6.64 -14.25
N HIS A 158 -6.44 -6.74 -12.95
CA HIS A 158 -7.19 -6.13 -11.87
C HIS A 158 -6.20 -5.60 -10.83
N ASN A 159 -6.63 -4.55 -10.12
CA ASN A 159 -5.78 -3.76 -9.22
C ASN A 159 -6.52 -3.41 -7.92
N ARG A 160 -7.46 -4.26 -7.50
CA ARG A 160 -8.42 -3.90 -6.45
C ARG A 160 -7.76 -3.81 -5.10
N GLU A 161 -6.98 -4.81 -4.71
CA GLU A 161 -6.24 -4.78 -3.45
C GLU A 161 -4.99 -3.94 -3.57
N ASP A 162 -4.25 -4.06 -4.68
CA ASP A 162 -2.90 -3.53 -4.86
C ASP A 162 -2.83 -2.52 -6.02
N ASN A 163 -3.16 -1.25 -5.85
CA ASN A 163 -3.57 -0.63 -4.59
C ASN A 163 -4.76 0.32 -4.73
N THR A 164 -5.79 -0.09 -5.50
CA THR A 164 -7.06 0.67 -5.53
C THR A 164 -7.67 0.74 -4.13
N SER A 165 -7.50 -0.29 -3.29
CA SER A 165 -7.96 -0.31 -1.90
C SER A 165 -7.36 0.84 -1.07
N GLY A 166 -6.05 1.09 -1.16
CA GLY A 166 -5.39 2.21 -0.48
C GLY A 166 -5.86 3.56 -1.01
N VAL A 167 -6.01 3.70 -2.32
CA VAL A 167 -6.57 4.92 -2.93
C VAL A 167 -7.99 5.18 -2.43
N LEU A 168 -8.84 4.15 -2.36
CA LEU A 168 -10.18 4.23 -1.79
C LEU A 168 -10.15 4.58 -0.30
N GLY A 169 -9.14 4.13 0.45
CA GLY A 169 -8.93 4.52 1.84
C GLY A 169 -8.72 6.03 2.00
N LEU A 170 -7.82 6.60 1.20
CA LEU A 170 -7.60 8.06 1.16
C LEU A 170 -8.88 8.80 0.77
N MET A 171 -9.62 8.30 -0.22
CA MET A 171 -10.87 8.91 -0.68
C MET A 171 -12.00 8.80 0.33
N THR A 172 -12.05 7.72 1.09
CA THR A 172 -13.00 7.53 2.21
C THR A 172 -12.72 8.55 3.31
N LEU A 173 -11.44 8.79 3.64
CA LEU A 173 -11.07 9.84 4.58
C LEU A 173 -11.43 11.23 4.05
N ALA A 174 -11.19 11.50 2.76
CA ALA A 174 -11.57 12.77 2.13
C ALA A 174 -13.09 12.99 2.19
N ASP A 175 -13.90 11.98 1.87
CA ASP A 175 -15.36 12.08 1.93
C ASP A 175 -15.84 12.30 3.37
N TRP A 176 -15.30 11.55 4.32
CA TRP A 176 -15.61 11.71 5.74
C TRP A 176 -15.25 13.10 6.28
N MET A 177 -14.19 13.73 5.74
CA MET A 177 -13.72 15.05 6.16
C MET A 177 -14.35 16.22 5.40
N LYS A 178 -15.18 15.99 4.37
CA LYS A 178 -15.71 17.06 3.50
C LYS A 178 -16.42 18.17 4.27
N ASP A 179 -17.15 17.81 5.32
CA ASP A 179 -17.89 18.74 6.20
C ASP A 179 -17.12 19.10 7.48
N LYS A 180 -15.81 18.79 7.55
CA LYS A 180 -14.95 18.93 8.74
C LYS A 180 -13.73 19.81 8.42
N PRO A 181 -13.90 21.15 8.29
CA PRO A 181 -12.86 22.05 7.79
C PRO A 181 -11.55 21.99 8.60
N VAL A 182 -11.64 21.86 9.93
CA VAL A 182 -10.46 21.75 10.81
C VAL A 182 -9.62 20.51 10.50
N LEU A 183 -10.24 19.38 10.15
CA LEU A 183 -9.51 18.17 9.75
C LEU A 183 -8.92 18.32 8.35
N ARG A 184 -9.71 18.87 7.41
CA ARG A 184 -9.30 19.09 6.02
C ARG A 184 -8.06 19.97 5.90
N GLU A 185 -7.91 20.97 6.76
CA GLU A 185 -6.74 21.85 6.78
C GLU A 185 -5.48 21.20 7.41
N ARG A 186 -5.64 20.10 8.16
CA ARG A 186 -4.55 19.42 8.89
C ARG A 186 -4.13 18.09 8.28
N VAL A 187 -4.87 17.59 7.30
CA VAL A 187 -4.63 16.30 6.65
C VAL A 187 -4.30 16.53 5.18
N GLN A 188 -3.18 15.96 4.75
CA GLN A 188 -2.78 15.96 3.35
C GLN A 188 -2.87 14.55 2.78
N PHE A 189 -3.40 14.43 1.57
CA PHE A 189 -3.40 13.19 0.80
C PHE A 189 -2.35 13.28 -0.30
N ALA A 190 -1.61 12.20 -0.50
CA ALA A 190 -0.60 12.07 -1.53
C ALA A 190 -0.79 10.76 -2.28
N PHE A 191 -1.12 10.86 -3.55
CA PHE A 191 -1.26 9.75 -4.47
C PHE A 191 0.00 9.67 -5.32
N VAL A 192 0.80 8.62 -5.10
CA VAL A 192 2.13 8.45 -5.67
C VAL A 192 2.13 7.38 -6.76
N ASP A 193 3.17 7.32 -7.57
CA ASP A 193 3.22 6.51 -8.79
C ASP A 193 4.51 5.69 -8.83
N ASN A 194 4.53 4.58 -9.57
CA ASN A 194 5.69 3.70 -9.73
C ASN A 194 6.24 3.18 -8.38
N GLU A 195 5.34 2.77 -7.48
CA GLU A 195 5.70 2.01 -6.28
C GLU A 195 6.34 0.67 -6.71
N GLU A 196 5.70 0.02 -7.68
CA GLU A 196 6.04 -1.30 -8.25
C GLU A 196 7.42 -1.33 -8.92
N LEU A 197 7.96 -0.15 -9.26
CA LEU A 197 9.30 0.03 -9.84
C LEU A 197 10.33 0.47 -8.80
N GLY A 198 10.05 0.28 -7.52
CA GLY A 198 10.95 0.59 -6.40
C GLY A 198 10.74 1.98 -5.81
N LEU A 199 9.49 2.32 -5.48
CA LEU A 199 9.12 3.54 -4.73
C LEU A 199 9.54 4.85 -5.41
N LEU A 200 9.51 4.88 -6.75
CA LEU A 200 10.08 6.01 -7.51
C LEU A 200 9.26 7.29 -7.31
N GLY A 201 7.94 7.20 -7.21
CA GLY A 201 7.05 8.34 -7.00
C GLY A 201 7.16 8.93 -5.61
N SER A 202 7.11 8.12 -4.54
CA SER A 202 7.30 8.63 -3.18
C SER A 202 8.70 9.21 -3.01
N SER A 203 9.73 8.59 -3.58
CA SER A 203 11.10 9.13 -3.59
C SER A 203 11.19 10.49 -4.29
N ALA A 204 10.52 10.64 -5.44
CA ALA A 204 10.48 11.91 -6.16
C ALA A 204 9.70 12.98 -5.39
N LEU A 205 8.57 12.62 -4.77
CA LEU A 205 7.78 13.50 -3.92
C LEU A 205 8.59 14.00 -2.72
N LYS A 206 9.30 13.11 -2.01
CA LYS A 206 10.16 13.48 -0.88
C LYS A 206 11.22 14.51 -1.32
N ARG A 207 11.89 14.28 -2.45
CA ARG A 207 12.88 15.23 -2.99
C ARG A 207 12.26 16.59 -3.31
N TYR A 208 11.07 16.59 -3.91
CA TYR A 208 10.34 17.83 -4.18
C TYR A 208 10.01 18.57 -2.88
N TRP A 209 9.49 17.88 -1.87
CA TRP A 209 9.17 18.46 -0.56
C TRP A 209 10.41 18.99 0.18
N ASP A 210 11.53 18.27 0.10
CA ASP A 210 12.81 18.74 0.65
C ASP A 210 13.26 20.06 -0.03
N GLN A 211 13.08 20.17 -1.35
CA GLN A 211 13.45 21.37 -2.14
C GLN A 211 12.50 22.55 -1.91
N SER A 212 11.19 22.28 -1.83
CA SER A 212 10.16 23.30 -1.61
C SER A 212 10.03 23.71 -0.14
N LYS A 213 10.80 23.09 0.76
CA LYS A 213 10.74 23.29 2.23
C LYS A 213 9.35 22.99 2.78
N HIS A 214 8.66 22.02 2.19
CA HIS A 214 7.39 21.54 2.69
C HIS A 214 7.57 20.91 4.08
N PRO A 215 6.73 21.20 5.09
CA PRO A 215 6.95 20.82 6.47
C PRO A 215 6.53 19.37 6.78
N TYR A 216 6.72 18.44 5.84
CA TYR A 216 6.27 17.04 5.99
C TYR A 216 6.93 16.32 7.17
N GLN A 217 8.12 16.75 7.58
CA GLN A 217 8.85 16.19 8.70
C GLN A 217 8.14 16.44 10.05
N ASN A 218 7.21 17.40 10.11
CA ASN A 218 6.39 17.70 11.29
C ASN A 218 5.07 16.91 11.32
N ALA A 219 4.79 16.11 10.29
CA ALA A 219 3.57 15.33 10.16
C ALA A 219 3.84 13.86 10.51
N VAL A 220 2.80 13.16 10.99
CA VAL A 220 2.80 11.70 10.95
C VAL A 220 2.52 11.24 9.53
N ILE A 221 3.20 10.19 9.08
CA ILE A 221 3.07 9.69 7.71
C ILE A 221 2.47 8.28 7.74
N VAL A 222 1.34 8.09 7.06
CA VAL A 222 0.63 6.82 7.02
C VAL A 222 0.45 6.40 5.56
N SER A 223 1.04 5.27 5.17
CA SER A 223 0.75 4.63 3.88
C SER A 223 -0.40 3.64 4.04
N LEU A 224 -1.32 3.62 3.09
CA LEU A 224 -2.40 2.63 2.99
C LEU A 224 -2.13 1.76 1.78
N ASP A 225 -1.98 0.46 2.03
CA ASP A 225 -1.59 -0.50 1.01
C ASP A 225 -2.22 -1.87 1.30
N CYS A 226 -2.98 -2.39 0.34
CA CYS A 226 -3.70 -3.65 0.47
C CYS A 226 -4.58 -3.71 1.73
N ILE A 227 -5.60 -2.85 1.79
CA ILE A 227 -6.40 -2.60 3.00
C ILE A 227 -7.83 -3.15 2.94
N SER A 228 -8.13 -4.13 2.07
CA SER A 228 -9.50 -4.68 1.96
C SER A 228 -9.60 -6.18 2.20
N ARG A 229 -8.61 -7.00 1.80
CA ARG A 229 -8.80 -8.47 1.71
C ARG A 229 -8.24 -9.27 2.88
N GLY A 230 -7.07 -8.94 3.42
CA GLY A 230 -6.46 -9.75 4.48
C GLY A 230 -7.30 -9.84 5.77
N LYS A 231 -7.05 -10.87 6.59
CA LYS A 231 -7.80 -11.05 7.85
C LYS A 231 -7.27 -10.20 8.99
N LYS A 232 -5.96 -9.97 9.02
CA LYS A 232 -5.25 -9.35 10.14
C LYS A 232 -4.72 -7.98 9.73
N PRO A 233 -5.14 -6.91 10.41
CA PRO A 233 -4.54 -5.60 10.19
C PRO A 233 -3.15 -5.51 10.79
N LEU A 234 -2.22 -4.94 10.02
CA LEU A 234 -0.82 -4.79 10.39
C LEU A 234 -0.43 -3.32 10.31
N LEU A 235 0.18 -2.81 11.39
CA LEU A 235 0.85 -1.52 11.42
C LEU A 235 2.35 -1.77 11.26
N VAL A 236 2.84 -1.52 10.05
CA VAL A 236 4.18 -1.85 9.62
C VAL A 236 5.09 -0.64 9.80
N TYR A 237 6.09 -0.75 10.66
CA TYR A 237 7.07 0.29 10.94
C TYR A 237 8.47 -0.14 10.51
N HIS A 238 9.40 0.80 10.32
CA HIS A 238 10.78 0.47 9.94
C HIS A 238 11.77 0.62 11.10
N LYS A 239 12.15 1.87 11.46
CA LYS A 239 13.12 2.12 12.54
C LYS A 239 12.47 2.20 13.92
N GLU A 240 11.38 2.95 14.02
CA GLU A 240 10.70 3.24 15.28
C GLU A 240 9.23 2.84 15.20
N ASP A 241 8.74 2.18 16.25
CA ASP A 241 7.35 1.76 16.35
C ASP A 241 6.47 2.73 17.14
N ASN A 242 7.01 3.87 17.58
CA ASN A 242 6.30 4.85 18.39
C ASN A 242 4.97 5.28 17.76
N LEU A 243 4.97 5.59 16.47
CA LEU A 243 3.74 5.91 15.75
C LEU A 243 2.80 4.71 15.68
N ALA A 244 3.31 3.53 15.31
CA ALA A 244 2.52 2.31 15.20
C ALA A 244 1.81 1.98 16.53
N ARG A 245 2.55 1.96 17.64
CA ARG A 245 2.01 1.75 19.00
C ARG A 245 0.97 2.79 19.41
N ARG A 246 1.07 4.02 18.89
CA ARG A 246 0.12 5.09 19.21
C ARG A 246 -1.15 5.03 18.38
N LEU A 247 -1.08 4.53 17.15
CA LEU A 247 -2.26 4.27 16.30
C LEU A 247 -2.98 2.97 16.70
N LEU A 248 -2.22 1.99 17.20
CA LEU A 248 -2.69 0.65 17.52
C LEU A 248 -4.00 0.61 18.35
N PRO A 249 -4.16 1.36 19.47
CA PRO A 249 -5.37 1.26 20.30
C PRO A 249 -6.64 1.71 19.58
N TYR A 250 -6.54 2.67 18.65
CA TYR A 250 -7.69 3.17 17.89
C TYR A 250 -8.21 2.12 16.91
N ILE A 251 -7.29 1.39 16.27
CA ILE A 251 -7.63 0.35 15.30
C ILE A 251 -8.06 -0.93 16.03
N GLN A 252 -7.39 -1.30 17.14
CA GLN A 252 -7.74 -2.45 17.97
C GLN A 252 -9.15 -2.37 18.59
N ARG A 253 -9.69 -1.16 18.76
CA ARG A 253 -11.07 -0.98 19.23
C ARG A 253 -12.09 -1.69 18.34
N LEU A 254 -11.85 -1.73 17.03
CA LEU A 254 -12.75 -2.36 16.04
C LEU A 254 -12.18 -3.65 15.46
N LEU A 255 -10.86 -3.79 15.45
CA LEU A 255 -10.14 -4.95 14.94
C LEU A 255 -9.14 -5.44 16.00
N PRO A 256 -9.60 -6.18 17.04
CA PRO A 256 -8.80 -6.51 18.21
C PRO A 256 -7.54 -7.32 17.93
N ASP A 257 -7.49 -8.00 16.78
CA ASP A 257 -6.37 -8.81 16.34
C ASP A 257 -5.32 -8.02 15.55
N THR A 258 -5.46 -6.70 15.47
CA THR A 258 -4.46 -5.79 14.86
C THR A 258 -3.13 -5.90 15.58
N GLU A 259 -2.04 -5.99 14.80
CA GLU A 259 -0.68 -6.15 15.31
C GLU A 259 0.26 -5.08 14.73
N THR A 260 1.33 -4.76 15.45
CA THR A 260 2.46 -3.99 14.90
C THR A 260 3.54 -4.95 14.44
N THR A 261 4.15 -4.70 13.29
CA THR A 261 5.28 -5.50 12.80
C THR A 261 6.37 -4.63 12.21
N ASN A 262 7.61 -5.09 12.28
CA ASN A 262 8.71 -4.44 11.58
C ASN A 262 8.62 -4.78 10.08
N MET A 263 8.92 -3.80 9.22
CA MET A 263 8.98 -3.92 7.77
C MET A 263 9.96 -4.99 7.30
N GLY A 264 10.96 -5.39 8.09
CA GLY A 264 11.81 -6.55 7.79
C GLY A 264 11.06 -7.88 7.56
N PHE A 265 9.75 -7.93 7.83
CA PHE A 265 8.88 -9.10 7.59
C PHE A 265 7.77 -8.86 6.54
N LEU A 266 7.65 -7.65 5.99
CA LEU A 266 6.75 -7.34 4.86
C LEU A 266 7.48 -6.70 3.67
N PRO A 267 6.90 -6.73 2.45
CA PRO A 267 7.49 -6.03 1.31
C PRO A 267 7.56 -4.53 1.61
N LEU A 268 8.50 -3.85 0.95
CA LEU A 268 8.62 -2.40 1.04
C LEU A 268 7.31 -1.77 0.52
N SER A 269 6.95 -0.63 1.10
CA SER A 269 5.83 0.20 0.65
C SER A 269 6.29 1.67 0.72
N ASP A 270 5.49 2.61 0.23
CA ASP A 270 5.89 4.02 0.09
C ASP A 270 6.32 4.69 1.39
N ASN A 271 5.85 4.22 2.54
CA ASN A 271 6.29 4.73 3.84
C ASN A 271 7.81 4.50 4.10
N TYR A 272 8.44 3.54 3.43
CA TYR A 272 9.87 3.28 3.53
C TYR A 272 10.72 4.45 3.03
N THR A 273 10.23 5.19 2.04
CA THR A 273 10.86 6.43 1.56
C THR A 273 11.02 7.44 2.70
N PHE A 274 10.10 7.42 3.65
CA PHE A 274 10.04 8.31 4.80
C PHE A 274 10.50 7.67 6.11
N ARG A 275 11.22 6.53 6.06
CA ARG A 275 11.68 5.75 7.24
C ARG A 275 12.55 6.48 8.26
N GLU A 276 13.11 7.64 7.89
CA GLU A 276 13.86 8.52 8.80
C GLU A 276 12.92 9.43 9.63
N HIS A 277 11.63 9.37 9.36
CA HIS A 277 10.56 10.07 10.07
C HIS A 277 9.56 9.04 10.61
N ALA A 278 8.66 9.49 11.49
CA ALA A 278 7.60 8.65 12.03
C ALA A 278 6.60 8.25 10.92
N SER A 279 6.90 7.16 10.21
CA SER A 279 6.09 6.61 9.13
C SER A 279 5.62 5.18 9.43
N VAL A 280 4.38 4.88 9.07
CA VAL A 280 3.76 3.56 9.25
C VAL A 280 3.01 3.19 7.98
N ASN A 281 3.10 1.95 7.53
CA ASN A 281 2.17 1.39 6.56
C ASN A 281 1.06 0.64 7.30
N ILE A 282 -0.17 0.75 6.80
CA ILE A 282 -1.30 -0.03 7.28
C ILE A 282 -1.74 -0.94 6.14
N SER A 283 -1.77 -2.24 6.41
CA SER A 283 -2.20 -3.26 5.45
C SER A 283 -3.04 -4.34 6.14
N LEU A 284 -3.83 -5.08 5.36
CA LEU A 284 -4.49 -6.31 5.79
C LEU A 284 -3.75 -7.51 5.18
N ALA A 285 -3.30 -8.42 6.04
CA ALA A 285 -2.59 -9.63 5.60
C ALA A 285 -3.12 -10.90 6.29
N ASP A 286 -2.72 -12.05 5.76
CA ASP A 286 -2.90 -13.36 6.35
C ASP A 286 -1.56 -13.86 6.92
N ARG A 287 -1.61 -14.71 7.94
CA ARG A 287 -0.42 -15.38 8.48
C ARG A 287 0.06 -16.46 7.52
N SER A 288 1.36 -16.50 7.26
CA SER A 288 1.95 -17.61 6.52
C SER A 288 1.84 -18.93 7.29
N ILE A 289 1.98 -20.04 6.57
CA ILE A 289 1.97 -21.39 7.16
C ILE A 289 3.13 -21.54 8.14
N LEU A 290 4.33 -21.08 7.79
CA LEU A 290 5.44 -21.04 8.72
C LEU A 290 5.28 -19.84 9.68
N PRO A 291 5.54 -20.02 10.99
CA PRO A 291 5.43 -18.95 11.95
C PRO A 291 6.30 -17.73 11.62
N GLY A 292 5.78 -16.54 11.95
CA GLY A 292 6.52 -15.27 11.86
C GLY A 292 6.55 -14.62 10.47
N GLY A 293 5.72 -15.09 9.52
CA GLY A 293 5.53 -14.44 8.23
C GLY A 293 4.08 -14.01 8.00
N TYR A 294 3.94 -13.03 7.09
CA TYR A 294 2.66 -12.49 6.64
C TYR A 294 2.65 -12.43 5.12
N PHE A 295 1.50 -12.70 4.52
CA PHE A 295 1.29 -12.54 3.09
C PHE A 295 -0.09 -11.96 2.81
N ILE A 296 -0.21 -11.24 1.71
CA ILE A 296 -1.47 -10.67 1.21
C ILE A 296 -1.95 -11.60 0.08
N PRO A 297 -3.15 -12.20 0.19
CA PRO A 297 -3.65 -13.14 -0.80
C PRO A 297 -3.86 -12.50 -2.18
N ASP A 298 -3.44 -13.22 -3.22
CA ASP A 298 -3.73 -12.95 -4.64
C ASP A 298 -3.19 -11.62 -5.22
N ILE A 299 -2.33 -10.90 -4.50
CA ILE A 299 -1.56 -9.77 -5.06
C ILE A 299 -0.61 -10.25 -6.16
N HIS A 300 -0.25 -9.36 -7.08
CA HIS A 300 0.53 -9.69 -8.29
C HIS A 300 -0.03 -10.90 -9.07
N SER A 301 -1.35 -11.09 -9.06
CA SER A 301 -1.99 -12.20 -9.75
C SER A 301 -3.30 -11.75 -10.43
N PRO A 302 -3.81 -12.50 -11.42
CA PRO A 302 -5.15 -12.26 -11.95
C PRO A 302 -6.28 -12.35 -10.92
N GLY A 303 -6.01 -12.90 -9.74
CA GLY A 303 -6.96 -12.97 -8.63
C GLY A 303 -7.10 -11.66 -7.84
N ASP A 304 -6.41 -10.57 -8.21
CA ASP A 304 -6.57 -9.28 -7.53
C ASP A 304 -7.87 -8.52 -7.91
N ASN A 305 -9.01 -9.20 -7.80
CA ASN A 305 -10.32 -8.73 -8.27
C ASN A 305 -11.38 -8.60 -7.16
N ASP A 306 -11.04 -8.97 -5.93
CA ASP A 306 -11.95 -8.93 -4.79
C ASP A 306 -11.71 -7.68 -3.92
N PHE A 307 -12.78 -7.11 -3.39
CA PHE A 307 -12.76 -6.00 -2.44
C PHE A 307 -13.75 -6.28 -1.29
N SER A 308 -13.28 -6.32 -0.04
CA SER A 308 -14.18 -6.54 1.11
C SER A 308 -14.58 -5.23 1.77
N THR A 309 -15.77 -4.73 1.45
CA THR A 309 -16.32 -3.50 2.04
C THR A 309 -16.43 -3.58 3.57
N GLU A 310 -16.74 -4.75 4.13
CA GLU A 310 -16.87 -4.93 5.58
C GLU A 310 -15.53 -4.73 6.31
N ARG A 311 -14.47 -5.41 5.84
CA ARG A 311 -13.13 -5.33 6.46
C ARG A 311 -12.52 -3.95 6.25
N PHE A 312 -12.62 -3.45 5.02
CA PHE A 312 -12.24 -2.09 4.67
C PHE A 312 -12.93 -1.08 5.58
N GLY A 313 -14.26 -1.18 5.76
CA GLY A 313 -15.04 -0.27 6.58
C GLY A 313 -14.60 -0.23 8.04
N LYS A 314 -14.44 -1.40 8.67
CA LYS A 314 -13.94 -1.51 10.05
C LYS A 314 -12.55 -0.89 10.21
N LEU A 315 -11.66 -1.12 9.25
CA LEU A 315 -10.32 -0.55 9.28
C LEU A 315 -10.36 0.97 9.12
N MET A 316 -11.13 1.48 8.17
CA MET A 316 -11.27 2.91 7.92
C MET A 316 -11.87 3.66 9.11
N GLU A 317 -12.82 3.05 9.81
CA GLU A 317 -13.37 3.61 11.05
C GLU A 317 -12.31 3.71 12.16
N GLY A 318 -11.48 2.67 12.32
CA GLY A 318 -10.32 2.70 13.23
C GLY A 318 -9.29 3.78 12.85
N ILE A 319 -9.01 3.94 11.56
CA ILE A 319 -8.11 4.98 11.05
C ILE A 319 -8.71 6.37 11.30
N ALA A 320 -10.01 6.57 11.06
CA ALA A 320 -10.67 7.86 11.29
C ALA A 320 -10.64 8.28 12.76
N LEU A 321 -10.82 7.33 13.69
CA LEU A 321 -10.60 7.55 15.13
C LEU A 321 -9.18 8.03 15.40
N ALA A 322 -8.18 7.38 14.81
CA ALA A 322 -6.78 7.76 14.96
C ALA A 322 -6.49 9.16 14.38
N VAL A 323 -7.05 9.48 13.21
CA VAL A 323 -6.90 10.80 12.57
C VAL A 323 -7.47 11.90 13.43
N ARG A 324 -8.66 11.72 14.01
CA ARG A 324 -9.23 12.70 14.95
C ARG A 324 -8.26 12.95 16.10
N ALA A 325 -7.71 11.91 16.71
CA ALA A 325 -6.75 12.05 17.80
C ALA A 325 -5.46 12.78 17.37
N ILE A 326 -4.92 12.43 16.20
CA ILE A 326 -3.74 13.10 15.62
C ILE A 326 -4.00 14.59 15.40
N SER A 327 -5.11 14.90 14.74
CA SER A 327 -5.40 16.23 14.23
C SER A 327 -5.92 17.18 15.29
N THR A 328 -6.60 16.70 16.35
CA THR A 328 -7.20 17.59 17.37
C THR A 328 -6.32 17.78 18.59
N LEU A 329 -5.68 16.73 19.07
CA LEU A 329 -4.97 16.78 20.36
C LEU A 329 -3.53 17.23 20.23
N GLY A 330 -3.02 17.39 19.00
CA GLY A 330 -1.63 17.76 18.76
C GLY A 330 -0.74 16.78 19.49
N ILE A 331 -0.50 15.64 18.88
CA ILE A 331 0.38 14.63 19.47
C ILE A 331 1.72 15.30 19.79
N SER A 332 1.92 15.70 21.03
CA SER A 332 3.24 16.00 21.56
C SER A 332 3.89 14.66 21.90
N GLU A 333 5.21 14.64 21.81
CA GLU A 333 6.08 13.49 22.12
C GLU A 333 5.93 12.92 23.54
N THR A 334 5.04 13.46 24.38
CA THR A 334 5.06 13.28 25.84
C THR A 334 3.92 12.46 26.44
N HIS A 335 2.94 11.98 25.67
CA HIS A 335 1.84 11.19 26.24
C HIS A 335 1.57 9.88 25.50
N PRO A 336 2.09 8.73 26.00
CA PRO A 336 1.51 7.44 25.67
C PRO A 336 0.07 7.42 26.19
N TYR A 337 -0.87 7.16 25.28
CA TYR A 337 -2.26 6.87 25.60
C TYR A 337 -2.29 5.70 26.60
N LYS A 338 -2.71 5.95 27.84
CA LYS A 338 -3.05 4.89 28.79
C LYS A 338 -4.48 4.46 28.49
N PRO A 339 -4.73 3.22 28.02
CA PRO A 339 -6.09 2.71 27.95
C PRO A 339 -6.65 2.72 29.37
N THR A 340 -7.80 3.39 29.56
CA THR A 340 -8.59 3.24 30.77
C THR A 340 -9.03 1.78 30.83
N SER A 341 -8.53 1.07 31.85
CA SER A 341 -8.99 -0.26 32.21
C SER A 341 -10.51 -0.23 32.39
N LEU A 342 -11.22 -1.08 31.64
CA LEU A 342 -12.56 -1.55 32.00
C LEU A 342 -12.42 -2.67 33.03
#